data_AF-A0A165FPQ8-F1
#
_entry.id   AF-A0A165FPQ8-F1
#
_cell.length_a   1.000
_cell.length_b   1.000
_cell.length_c   1.000
_cell.angle_alpha   90.00
_cell.angle_beta   90.00
_cell.angle_gamma   90.00
#
_symmetry.space_group_name_H-M   'P 1'
#
loop_
_entity.id
_entity.type
_entity.pdbx_description
1 polymer ?
#
loop_
_entity_poly.entity_id
_entity_poly.type
_entity_poly.pdbx_seq_one_letter_code
_entity_poly.pdbx_strand_id
1 'polypeptide(L)' 'MTSPIPLDVVGRLVIVASLLFLVTGVSALCADTLYAYTGLEMFRVLADDSHYKYFFLLLIPTGSYFVIANWVGWQYYRNA' A
#
# COMPACT_ATOMS: atom_id res chain seq x y z
N MET A 1 19.29 20.37 -19.31
CA MET A 1 19.37 20.79 -17.91
C MET A 1 17.94 20.83 -17.39
N THR A 2 17.46 19.75 -16.79
CA THR A 2 16.07 19.67 -16.28
C THR A 2 16.00 20.40 -14.95
N SER A 3 15.04 21.32 -14.82
CA SER A 3 14.81 22.02 -13.55
C SER A 3 14.45 21.01 -12.46
N PRO A 4 15.00 21.12 -11.24
CA PRO A 4 14.66 20.21 -10.14
C PRO A 4 13.16 20.31 -9.86
N ILE A 5 12.49 19.15 -9.83
CA ILE A 5 11.07 19.06 -9.49
C ILE A 5 10.92 19.51 -8.04
N PRO A 6 10.01 20.44 -7.73
CA PRO A 6 9.89 20.98 -6.40
C PRO A 6 9.34 19.90 -5.44
N LEU A 7 9.92 19.84 -4.23
CA LEU A 7 9.75 18.73 -3.27
C LEU A 7 8.30 18.54 -2.82
N ASP A 8 7.53 19.63 -2.79
CA ASP A 8 6.12 19.67 -2.46
C ASP A 8 5.23 18.98 -3.51
N VAL A 9 5.60 19.08 -4.79
CA VAL A 9 4.92 18.37 -5.89
C VAL A 9 5.20 16.87 -5.80
N VAL A 10 6.45 16.49 -5.51
CA VAL A 10 6.83 15.08 -5.32
C VAL A 10 6.08 14.47 -4.12
N GLY A 11 6.04 15.19 -2.99
CA GLY A 11 5.31 14.73 -1.79
C GLY A 11 3.82 14.52 -2.06
N ARG A 12 3.16 15.46 -2.75
CA ARG A 12 1.75 15.31 -3.14
C ARG A 12 1.53 14.14 -4.09
N LEU A 13 2.43 13.92 -5.06
CA LEU A 13 2.36 12.77 -5.97
C LEU A 13 2.47 11.45 -5.21
N VAL A 14 3.40 11.33 -4.26
CA VAL A 14 3.55 10.13 -3.43
C VAL A 14 2.28 9.88 -2.62
N ILE A 15 1.71 10.90 -1.98
CA ILE A 15 0.48 10.77 -1.19
C ILE A 15 -0.69 10.32 -2.09
N VAL A 16 -0.87 10.95 -3.26
CA VAL A 16 -1.94 10.58 -4.21
C VAL A 16 -1.74 9.15 -4.71
N ALA A 17 -0.51 8.76 -5.07
CA ALA A 17 -0.21 7.40 -5.50
C ALA A 17 -0.47 6.37 -4.40
N SER A 18 -0.08 6.65 -3.15
CA SER A 18 -0.36 5.78 -2.00
C SER A 18 -1.85 5.65 -1.73
N LEU A 19 -2.62 6.74 -1.82
CA LEU A 19 -4.07 6.70 -1.66
C LEU A 19 -4.74 5.89 -2.77
N LEU A 20 -4.34 6.07 -4.03
CA LEU A 20 -4.85 5.28 -5.15
C LEU A 20 -4.54 3.80 -4.97
N PHE A 21 -3.31 3.46 -4.57
CA PHE A 21 -2.91 2.08 -4.28
C PHE A 21 -3.75 1.48 -3.16
N LEU A 22 -3.96 2.22 -2.07
CA LEU A 22 -4.73 1.74 -0.92
C LEU A 22 -6.21 1.57 -1.27
N VAL A 23 -6.82 2.53 -1.97
CA VAL A 23 -8.22 2.43 -2.43
C VAL A 23 -8.39 1.23 -3.37
N THR A 24 -7.47 1.04 -4.32
CA THR A 24 -7.51 -0.10 -5.26
C THR A 24 -7.33 -1.44 -4.55
N GLY A 25 -6.43 -1.50 -3.56
CA GLY A 25 -6.22 -2.70 -2.75
C GLY A 25 -7.44 -3.02 -1.88
N VAL A 26 -8.01 -2.03 -1.20
CA VAL A 26 -9.22 -2.19 -0.38
C VAL A 26 -10.42 -2.59 -1.25
N SER A 27 -10.59 -1.98 -2.42
CA SER A 27 -11.65 -2.37 -3.34
C SER A 27 -11.47 -3.80 -3.85
N ALA A 28 -10.24 -4.22 -4.19
CA ALA A 28 -9.97 -5.61 -4.60
C ALA A 28 -10.28 -6.63 -3.50
N LEU A 29 -9.99 -6.29 -2.24
CA LEU A 29 -10.24 -7.16 -1.09
C LEU A 29 -11.73 -7.23 -0.71
N CYS A 30 -12.44 -6.10 -0.75
CA CYS A 30 -13.86 -6.03 -0.38
C CYS A 30 -14.81 -6.47 -1.51
N ALA A 31 -14.39 -6.31 -2.78
CA ALA A 31 -15.22 -6.57 -3.94
C ALA A 31 -14.97 -7.94 -4.58
N ASP A 32 -14.58 -8.94 -3.77
CA ASP A 32 -14.32 -10.31 -4.20
C ASP A 32 -15.41 -10.89 -5.14
N THR A 33 -16.66 -10.54 -4.88
CA THR A 33 -17.82 -10.97 -5.70
C THR A 33 -18.02 -10.18 -7.00
N LEU A 34 -17.44 -8.97 -7.12
CA LEU A 34 -17.56 -8.11 -8.31
C LEU A 34 -16.35 -8.27 -9.27
N TYR A 35 -15.17 -8.67 -8.76
CA TYR A 35 -13.95 -8.79 -9.58
C TYR A 35 -13.92 -10.02 -10.49
N ALA A 36 -14.70 -11.07 -10.18
CA ALA A 36 -14.89 -12.22 -11.05
C ALA A 36 -15.32 -11.84 -12.50
N TYR A 37 -15.87 -10.63 -12.70
CA TYR A 37 -16.35 -10.12 -13.98
C TYR A 37 -15.40 -9.16 -14.73
N THR A 38 -14.27 -8.75 -14.16
CA THR A 38 -13.42 -7.71 -14.79
C THR A 38 -12.54 -8.22 -15.94
N GLY A 39 -12.42 -9.53 -16.14
CA GLY A 39 -11.71 -10.14 -17.28
C GLY A 39 -10.20 -9.92 -17.33
N LEU A 40 -9.63 -9.19 -16.38
CA LEU A 40 -8.19 -8.95 -16.27
C LEU A 40 -7.49 -10.10 -15.54
N GLU A 41 -6.62 -10.81 -16.26
CA GLU A 41 -6.02 -12.07 -15.82
C GLU A 41 -5.21 -11.93 -14.52
N MET A 42 -4.51 -10.80 -14.34
CA MET A 42 -3.71 -10.52 -13.14
C MET A 42 -4.55 -10.45 -11.87
N PHE A 43 -5.74 -9.85 -11.95
CA PHE A 43 -6.66 -9.76 -10.81
C PHE A 43 -7.36 -11.10 -10.55
N ARG A 44 -7.56 -11.92 -11.58
CA ARG A 44 -8.13 -13.27 -11.44
C ARG A 44 -7.22 -14.20 -10.64
N VAL A 45 -5.91 -14.17 -10.89
CA VAL A 45 -4.93 -14.94 -10.10
C VAL A 45 -4.94 -14.53 -8.63
N LEU A 46 -5.12 -13.23 -8.36
CA LEU A 46 -5.17 -12.70 -6.99
C LEU A 46 -6.49 -13.06 -6.28
N ALA A 47 -7.60 -13.16 -7.00
CA ALA A 47 -8.91 -13.51 -6.44
C ALA A 47 -9.06 -15.01 -6.15
N ASP A 48 -8.39 -15.87 -6.93
CA ASP A 48 -8.41 -17.34 -6.79
C ASP A 48 -7.52 -17.83 -5.64
N ASP A 49 -6.59 -16.99 -5.14
CA ASP A 49 -5.81 -17.29 -3.94
C ASP A 49 -6.71 -17.22 -2.69
N SER A 50 -7.11 -18.40 -2.22
CA SER A 50 -7.94 -18.59 -1.03
C SER A 50 -7.13 -18.63 0.28
N HIS A 51 -5.82 -18.83 0.23
CA HIS A 51 -5.00 -19.06 1.42
C HIS A 51 -4.53 -17.75 2.07
N TYR A 52 -4.21 -16.73 1.27
CA TYR A 52 -3.66 -15.46 1.79
C TYR A 52 -4.55 -14.24 1.55
N LYS A 53 -5.78 -14.46 1.11
CA LYS A 53 -6.74 -13.41 0.71
C LYS A 53 -6.88 -12.28 1.73
N TYR A 54 -6.95 -12.62 3.02
CA TYR A 54 -7.08 -11.64 4.11
C TYR A 54 -5.78 -11.36 4.85
N PHE A 55 -4.71 -12.09 4.54
CA PHE A 55 -3.41 -11.90 5.18
C PHE A 55 -2.87 -10.49 4.90
N PHE A 56 -3.10 -9.96 3.70
CA PHE A 56 -2.73 -8.58 3.35
C PHE A 56 -3.40 -7.51 4.23
N LEU A 57 -4.64 -7.74 4.70
CA LEU A 57 -5.31 -6.82 5.62
C LEU A 57 -4.59 -6.71 6.96
N LEU A 58 -3.94 -7.79 7.40
CA LEU A 58 -3.10 -7.80 8.61
C LEU A 58 -1.68 -7.33 8.31
N LEU A 59 -1.12 -7.71 7.16
CA LEU A 59 0.25 -7.40 6.76
C LEU A 59 0.49 -5.89 6.60
N ILE A 60 -0.44 -5.16 5.98
CA ILE A 60 -0.30 -3.71 5.76
C ILE A 60 -0.18 -2.94 7.09
N PRO A 61 -1.12 -3.02 8.04
CA PRO A 61 -1.02 -2.29 9.31
C PRO A 61 0.13 -2.80 10.19
N THR A 62 0.40 -4.11 10.24
CA THR A 62 1.48 -4.66 11.07
C THR A 62 2.87 -4.30 10.53
N GLY A 63 3.08 -4.41 9.22
CA GLY A 63 4.32 -4.01 8.57
C GLY A 63 4.57 -2.50 8.66
N SER A 64 3.53 -1.70 8.42
CA SER A 64 3.62 -0.23 8.56
C SER A 64 3.97 0.17 9.99
N TYR A 65 3.28 -0.42 10.98
CA TYR A 65 3.56 -0.17 12.39
C TYR A 65 4.99 -0.56 12.76
N PHE A 66 5.47 -1.73 12.32
CA PHE A 66 6.84 -2.18 12.58
C PHE A 66 7.89 -1.18 12.07
N VAL A 67 7.75 -0.70 10.83
CA VAL A 67 8.68 0.28 10.24
C VAL A 67 8.65 1.60 11.00
N ILE A 68 7.45 2.11 11.33
CA ILE A 68 7.29 3.37 12.08
C ILE A 68 7.90 3.24 13.48
N ALA A 69 7.61 2.16 14.19
CA ALA A 69 8.15 1.92 15.53
C ALA A 69 9.68 1.81 15.50
N ASN A 70 10.24 1.14 14.50
CA ASN A 70 11.69 1.01 14.33
C ASN A 70 12.35 2.36 14.01
N TRP A 71 11.75 3.13 13.10
CA TRP A 71 12.20 4.48 12.77
C TRP A 71 12.19 5.40 13.98
N VAL A 72 11.07 5.46 14.70
CA VAL A 72 10.90 6.30 15.90
C VAL A 72 11.87 5.86 17.00
N GLY A 73 12.02 4.55 17.22
CA GLY A 73 12.99 4.01 18.18
C GLY A 73 14.43 4.41 17.86
N TRP A 74 14.80 4.42 16.58
CA TRP A 74 16.12 4.88 16.14
C TRP A 74 16.35 6.38 16.40
N GLN A 75 15.32 7.22 16.27
CA GLN A 75 15.42 8.64 16.61
C GLN A 75 15.68 8.83 18.11
N TYR A 76 15.01 8.06 18.97
CA TYR A 76 15.26 8.12 20.42
C TYR A 76 16.65 7.61 20.77
N TYR A 77 17.12 6.51 20.19
CA TYR A 77 18.47 5.99 20.45
C TYR A 77 19.58 6.98 20.09
N ARG A 78 19.45 7.70 18.97
CA ARG A 78 20.48 8.67 18.54
C ARG A 78 20.49 9.97 19.33
N ASN A 79 19.39 10.31 20.00
CA ASN A 79 19.22 11.57 20.71
C ASN A 79 19.16 11.39 22.24
N ALA A 80 19.45 10.18 22.74
CA ALA A 80 19.54 9.84 24.17
C ALA A 80 20.98 9.97 24.70
#